data_AF-A0A7S0HKT4-F1
#
_entry.id   AF-A0A7S0HKT4-F1
#
_cell.length_a   1.000
_cell.length_b   1.000
_cell.length_c   1.000
_cell.angle_alpha   90.00
_cell.angle_beta   90.00
_cell.angle_gamma   90.00
#
_symmetry.space_group_name_H-M   'P 1'
#
loop_
_entity.id
_entity.type
_entity.pdbx_description
1 polymer ?
#
loop_
_entity_poly.entity_id
_entity_poly.type
_entity_poly.pdbx_seq_one_letter_code
_entity_poly.pdbx_strand_id
1 'polypeptide(L)'
;EGEAMAAEEPEVQAENVEPVQKVLPKFNIPVLKVIIEAQGLHGLRYGDYQRYRQYCARKMRRLRKALNFLHWEQGKGKSKFIQKKIDADMINDVRYLYIVLNKAE
;
A
#
# COMPACT_ATOMS: atom_id res chain seq x y z
N GLU A 1 51.07 48.17 -11.85
CA GLU A 1 50.93 46.88 -11.14
C GLU A 1 49.49 46.78 -10.65
N GLY A 2 48.82 45.68 -10.95
CA GLY A 2 47.40 45.50 -10.63
C GLY A 2 46.68 44.66 -11.67
N GLU A 3 47.19 43.46 -11.90
CA GLU A 3 46.62 42.40 -12.72
C GLU A 3 45.47 41.75 -11.93
N ALA A 4 44.22 41.90 -12.39
CA ALA A 4 43.05 41.30 -11.73
C ALA A 4 42.51 40.16 -12.59
N MET A 5 42.80 38.95 -12.11
CA MET A 5 42.42 37.63 -12.59
C MET A 5 41.00 37.52 -13.12
N ALA A 6 40.88 36.84 -14.27
CA ALA A 6 39.67 36.21 -14.74
C ALA A 6 39.13 35.27 -13.64
N ALA A 7 37.89 35.51 -13.23
CA ALA A 7 37.15 34.60 -12.38
C ALA A 7 36.69 33.41 -13.23
N GLU A 8 37.41 32.30 -13.10
CA GLU A 8 37.03 30.99 -13.60
C GLU A 8 35.82 30.51 -12.78
N GLU A 9 34.65 30.42 -13.42
CA GLU A 9 33.45 29.84 -12.82
C GLU A 9 33.70 28.33 -12.63
N PRO A 10 33.59 27.78 -11.40
CA PRO A 10 33.73 26.34 -11.23
C PRO A 10 32.50 25.63 -11.78
N GLU A 11 32.71 24.81 -12.82
CA GLU A 11 31.76 23.83 -13.32
C GLU A 11 31.29 22.94 -12.16
N VAL A 12 30.01 23.07 -11.81
CA VAL A 12 29.34 22.20 -10.83
C VAL A 12 29.19 20.82 -11.48
N GLN A 13 30.09 19.91 -11.13
CA GLN A 13 30.01 18.51 -11.51
C GLN A 13 28.69 17.95 -11.03
N ALA A 14 27.86 17.48 -11.96
CA ALA A 14 26.66 16.73 -11.67
C ALA A 14 27.06 15.44 -10.96
N GLU A 15 26.93 15.40 -9.63
CA GLU A 15 27.03 14.17 -8.87
C GLU A 15 26.01 13.17 -9.44
N ASN A 16 26.55 12.14 -10.08
CA ASN A 16 25.82 10.95 -10.48
C ASN A 16 25.36 10.24 -9.20
N VAL A 17 24.15 10.56 -8.73
CA VAL A 17 23.50 9.84 -7.62
C VAL A 17 23.06 8.49 -8.17
N GLU A 18 23.90 7.48 -8.00
CA GLU A 18 23.51 6.09 -8.20
C GLU A 18 22.21 5.82 -7.44
N PRO A 19 21.18 5.20 -8.05
CA PRO A 19 19.91 5.00 -7.38
C PRO A 19 20.12 4.02 -6.22
N VAL A 20 20.17 4.55 -4.99
CA VAL A 20 20.23 3.76 -3.76
C VAL A 20 19.08 2.76 -3.76
N GLN A 21 19.41 1.50 -3.99
CA GLN A 21 18.44 0.44 -4.15
C GLN A 21 17.79 0.15 -2.80
N LYS A 22 16.62 0.74 -2.57
CA LYS A 22 15.86 0.61 -1.33
C LYS A 22 15.48 -0.87 -1.13
N VAL A 23 16.08 -1.51 -0.13
CA VAL A 23 15.81 -2.92 0.18
C VAL A 23 14.44 -3.01 0.86
N LEU A 24 13.42 -3.38 0.09
CA LEU A 24 12.06 -3.56 0.60
C LEU A 24 11.92 -4.90 1.34
N PRO A 25 11.12 -4.94 2.43
CA PRO A 25 10.84 -6.18 3.14
C PRO A 25 10.13 -7.21 2.24
N LYS A 26 10.56 -8.46 2.33
CA LYS A 26 9.98 -9.58 1.57
C LYS A 26 8.85 -10.21 2.39
N PHE A 27 7.66 -10.30 1.79
CA PHE A 27 6.51 -10.98 2.37
C PHE A 27 6.10 -12.17 1.51
N ASN A 28 5.59 -13.22 2.13
CA ASN A 28 5.06 -14.39 1.45
C ASN A 28 3.57 -14.55 1.75
N ILE A 29 2.77 -14.76 0.70
CA ILE A 29 1.33 -15.02 0.81
C ILE A 29 0.96 -16.16 -0.14
N PRO A 30 0.38 -17.26 0.37
CA PRO A 30 -0.13 -18.33 -0.48
C PRO A 30 -1.48 -17.92 -1.09
N VAL A 31 -1.44 -17.08 -2.12
CA VAL A 31 -2.61 -16.44 -2.74
C VAL A 31 -3.68 -17.46 -3.13
N LEU A 32 -3.30 -18.50 -3.88
CA LEU A 32 -4.22 -19.52 -4.37
C LEU A 32 -4.97 -20.24 -3.24
N LYS A 33 -4.23 -20.67 -2.20
CA LYS A 33 -4.82 -21.36 -1.04
C LYS A 33 -5.83 -20.47 -0.33
N VAL A 34 -5.46 -19.21 -0.08
CA VAL A 34 -6.32 -18.24 0.63
C VAL A 34 -7.61 -17.96 -0.15
N ILE A 35 -7.52 -17.81 -1.47
CA ILE A 35 -8.67 -17.53 -2.32
C ILE A 35 -9.64 -18.73 -2.31
N ILE A 36 -9.14 -19.93 -2.61
CA ILE A 36 -9.97 -21.13 -2.71
C ILE A 36 -10.69 -21.42 -1.38
N GLU A 37 -9.98 -21.33 -0.26
CA GLU A 37 -10.59 -21.52 1.07
C GLU A 37 -11.68 -20.48 1.36
N ALA A 38 -11.43 -19.20 1.04
CA ALA A 38 -12.40 -18.15 1.24
C ALA A 38 -13.65 -18.32 0.35
N GLN A 39 -13.46 -18.66 -0.93
CA GLN A 39 -14.55 -18.89 -1.88
C GLN A 39 -15.41 -20.08 -1.47
N GLY A 40 -14.78 -21.19 -1.05
CA GLY A 40 -15.47 -22.38 -0.57
C GLY A 40 -16.30 -22.14 0.70
N LEU A 41 -15.78 -21.36 1.64
CA LEU A 41 -16.44 -21.08 2.93
C LEU A 41 -17.54 -20.00 2.85
N HIS A 42 -17.46 -19.09 1.88
CA HIS A 42 -18.28 -17.87 1.88
C HIS A 42 -19.30 -17.78 0.75
N GLY A 43 -19.78 -18.94 0.27
CA GLY A 43 -20.98 -19.04 -0.57
C GLY A 43 -20.70 -19.32 -2.05
N LEU A 44 -19.47 -19.11 -2.51
CA LEU A 44 -19.13 -19.32 -3.92
C LEU A 44 -19.25 -20.79 -4.35
N ARG A 45 -19.08 -21.73 -3.41
CA ARG A 45 -19.37 -23.16 -3.62
C ARG A 45 -20.80 -23.42 -4.12
N TYR A 46 -21.75 -22.57 -3.75
CA TYR A 46 -23.16 -22.68 -4.13
C TYR A 46 -23.59 -21.61 -5.15
N GLY A 47 -22.63 -20.88 -5.74
CA GLY A 47 -22.92 -19.79 -6.68
C GLY A 47 -23.42 -18.49 -6.05
N ASP A 48 -23.28 -18.31 -4.73
CA ASP A 48 -23.70 -17.09 -4.03
C ASP A 48 -22.59 -16.02 -4.09
N TYR A 49 -22.53 -15.32 -5.23
CA TYR A 49 -21.56 -14.24 -5.48
C TYR A 49 -21.79 -13.03 -4.58
N GLN A 50 -23.04 -12.72 -4.24
CA GLN A 50 -23.37 -11.57 -3.40
C GLN A 50 -22.83 -11.75 -1.98
N ARG A 51 -22.96 -12.95 -1.42
CA ARG A 51 -22.39 -13.29 -0.11
C ARG A 51 -20.87 -13.25 -0.11
N TYR A 52 -20.22 -13.76 -1.16
CA TYR A 52 -18.76 -13.70 -1.28
C TYR A 52 -18.27 -12.25 -1.35
N ARG A 53 -18.91 -11.40 -2.17
CA ARG A 53 -18.59 -9.96 -2.25
C ARG A 53 -18.73 -9.24 -0.91
N GLN A 54 -19.80 -9.53 -0.16
CA GLN A 54 -19.99 -8.98 1.18
C GLN A 54 -18.88 -9.42 2.15
N TYR A 55 -18.43 -10.68 2.03
CA TYR A 55 -17.31 -11.17 2.80
C TYR A 55 -16.03 -10.38 2.50
N CYS A 56 -15.66 -10.20 1.24
CA CYS A 56 -14.47 -9.44 0.82
C CYS A 56 -14.51 -8.02 1.38
N ALA A 57 -15.65 -7.34 1.25
CA ALA A 57 -15.85 -5.99 1.79
C ALA A 57 -15.70 -5.91 3.33
N ARG A 58 -16.31 -6.86 4.06
CA ARG A 58 -16.19 -6.93 5.53
C ARG A 58 -14.76 -7.25 5.96
N LYS A 59 -14.08 -8.18 5.27
CA LYS A 59 -12.69 -8.55 5.55
C LYS A 59 -11.74 -7.38 5.32
N MET A 60 -11.85 -6.68 4.19
CA MET A 60 -11.11 -5.44 3.95
C MET A 60 -11.32 -4.41 5.05
N ARG A 61 -12.58 -4.18 5.48
CA ARG A 61 -12.87 -3.22 6.56
C ARG A 61 -12.19 -3.61 7.88
N ARG A 62 -12.21 -4.90 8.25
CA ARG A 62 -11.52 -5.41 9.45
C ARG A 62 -10.00 -5.24 9.35
N LEU A 63 -9.40 -5.59 8.22
CA LEU A 63 -7.95 -5.43 7.99
C LEU A 63 -7.53 -3.97 8.10
N ARG A 64 -8.27 -3.07 7.45
CA ARG A 64 -8.03 -1.62 7.54
C ARG A 64 -8.16 -1.09 8.96
N LYS A 65 -9.14 -1.57 9.73
CA LYS A 65 -9.27 -1.20 11.16
C LYS A 65 -8.08 -1.72 11.98
N ALA A 66 -7.65 -2.96 11.76
CA ALA A 66 -6.54 -3.57 12.50
C ALA A 66 -5.17 -2.92 12.22
N LEU A 67 -5.05 -2.19 11.11
CA LEU A 67 -3.86 -1.42 10.71
C LEU A 67 -4.02 0.09 10.98
N ASN A 68 -5.12 0.53 11.60
CA ASN A 68 -5.50 1.95 11.71
C ASN A 68 -5.51 2.70 10.35
N PHE A 69 -5.67 1.95 9.26
CA PHE A 69 -5.67 2.39 7.87
C PHE A 69 -7.09 2.57 7.32
N LEU A 70 -7.94 3.21 8.11
CA LEU A 70 -9.30 3.52 7.70
C LEU A 70 -9.31 4.78 6.83
N HIS A 71 -10.13 4.80 5.78
CA HIS A 71 -10.37 5.99 4.95
C HIS A 71 -11.21 7.05 5.66
N TRP A 72 -11.85 6.68 6.76
CA TRP A 72 -12.61 7.63 7.53
C TRP A 72 -11.78 7.98 8.76
N GLU A 73 -11.60 9.26 8.98
CA GLU A 73 -10.98 9.75 10.20
C GLU A 73 -12.07 9.94 11.26
N GLN A 74 -11.88 9.29 12.40
CA GLN A 74 -12.83 9.26 13.50
C GLN A 74 -12.57 10.46 14.41
N GLY A 75 -13.13 11.63 14.07
CA GLY A 75 -13.07 12.83 14.90
C GLY A 75 -14.27 12.96 15.85
N LYS A 76 -14.18 13.89 16.81
CA LYS A 76 -15.33 14.27 17.67
C LYS A 76 -16.40 14.97 16.84
N GLY A 77 -17.36 14.20 16.31
CA GLY A 77 -18.62 14.70 15.78
C GLY A 77 -18.81 14.69 14.26
N LYS A 78 -17.76 14.47 13.45
CA LYS A 78 -17.87 14.33 11.98
C LYS A 78 -16.84 13.33 11.45
N SER A 79 -17.26 12.37 10.65
CA SER A 79 -16.36 11.48 9.89
C SER A 79 -15.98 12.16 8.57
N LYS A 80 -14.69 12.46 8.39
CA LYS A 80 -14.18 12.97 7.11
C LYS A 80 -13.64 11.81 6.29
N PHE A 81 -14.01 11.76 5.01
CA PHE A 81 -13.41 10.83 4.05
C PHE A 81 -12.03 11.35 3.63
N ILE A 82 -11.02 10.50 3.81
CA ILE A 82 -9.63 10.69 3.41
C ILE A 82 -9.21 9.43 2.65
N GLN A 83 -9.03 9.56 1.34
CA GLN A 83 -8.57 8.45 0.53
C GLN A 83 -7.10 8.14 0.82
N LYS A 84 -6.87 7.06 1.57
CA LYS A 84 -5.51 6.58 1.87
C LYS A 84 -5.06 5.59 0.79
N LYS A 85 -4.04 5.94 0.01
CA LYS A 85 -3.44 5.04 -0.98
C LYS A 85 -2.40 4.14 -0.29
N ILE A 86 -2.20 2.94 -0.83
CA ILE A 86 -1.21 1.97 -0.32
C ILE A 86 0.05 2.17 -1.15
N ASP A 87 1.08 2.76 -0.54
CA ASP A 87 2.40 2.93 -1.16
C ASP A 87 3.35 1.83 -0.68
N ALA A 88 4.34 1.46 -1.51
CA ALA A 88 5.26 0.37 -1.21
C ALA A 88 6.06 0.59 0.09
N ASP A 89 6.44 1.85 0.36
CA ASP A 89 7.21 2.24 1.54
C ASP A 89 6.46 2.08 2.86
N MET A 90 5.12 2.06 2.84
CA MET A 90 4.32 1.96 4.07
C MET A 90 4.01 0.50 4.46
N ILE A 91 4.35 -0.46 3.60
CA ILE A 91 4.02 -1.88 3.78
C ILE A 91 4.96 -2.48 4.83
N ASN A 92 4.57 -2.34 6.09
CA ASN A 92 5.27 -2.94 7.22
C ASN A 92 4.72 -4.33 7.60
N ASP A 93 3.56 -4.71 7.04
CA ASP A 93 2.83 -5.92 7.43
C ASP A 93 2.18 -6.57 6.20
N VAL A 94 2.17 -7.90 6.18
CA VAL A 94 1.48 -8.77 5.21
C VAL A 94 -0.01 -8.39 5.08
N ARG A 95 -0.64 -7.90 6.15
CA ARG A 95 -2.05 -7.45 6.15
C ARG A 95 -2.37 -6.39 5.10
N TYR A 96 -1.41 -5.56 4.69
CA TYR A 96 -1.62 -4.59 3.60
C TYR A 96 -1.85 -5.28 2.25
N LEU A 97 -1.08 -6.34 1.97
CA LEU A 97 -1.24 -7.13 0.75
C LEU A 97 -2.59 -7.85 0.72
N TYR A 98 -3.09 -8.33 1.87
CA TYR A 98 -4.43 -8.88 1.95
C TYR A 98 -5.53 -7.84 1.66
N ILE A 99 -5.34 -6.56 1.97
CA ILE A 99 -6.29 -5.51 1.59
C ILE A 99 -6.33 -5.36 0.07
N VAL A 100 -5.17 -5.36 -0.59
CA VAL A 100 -5.09 -5.28 -2.06
C VAL A 100 -5.73 -6.52 -2.70
N LEU A 101 -5.44 -7.71 -2.17
CA LEU A 101 -6.02 -8.96 -2.64
C LEU A 101 -7.56 -8.94 -2.56
N ASN A 102 -8.14 -8.58 -1.40
CA ASN A 102 -9.60 -8.54 -1.23
C ASN A 102 -10.27 -7.36 -1.94
N LYS A 103 -9.49 -6.41 -2.50
CA LYS A 103 -10.00 -5.34 -3.37
C LYS A 103 -10.10 -5.82 -4.82
N ALA A 104 -9.26 -6.77 -5.21
CA ALA A 104 -9.26 -7.37 -6.54
C ALA A 104 -10.35 -8.45 -6.70
N GLU A 105 -10.62 -9.22 -5.64
CA GLU A 105 -11.79 -10.12 -5.53
C GLU A 105 -13.12 -9.35 -5.43
#